data_AF-A0A1Y4P0Q7-F1
#
_entry.id   AF-A0A1Y4P0Q7-F1
#
_cell.length_a   1.000
_cell.length_b   1.000
_cell.length_c   1.000
_cell.angle_alpha   90.00
_cell.angle_beta   90.00
_cell.angle_gamma   90.00
#
_symmetry.space_group_name_H-M   'P 1'
#
loop_
_entity.id
_entity.type
_entity.pdbx_description
1 polymer ?
#
loop_
_entity_poly.entity_id
_entity_poly.type
_entity_poly.pdbx_seq_one_letter_code
_entity_poly.pdbx_strand_id
1 'polypeptide(L)'
;MYRALWNFITRYTDNSHAVSVFLPLMIVGWTVAGILAGLAVCAITGADIMQSLANLVCAGGYAGLILGLFGGCLFLFRIDV
;
A
#
# COMPACT_ATOMS: atom_id res chain seq x y z
N MET A 1 -11.61 -4.03 -1.05
CA MET A 1 -10.35 -4.27 -1.79
C MET A 1 -9.62 -5.52 -1.30
N TYR A 2 -9.28 -5.62 -0.02
CA TYR A 2 -8.49 -6.73 0.53
C TYR A 2 -9.08 -8.13 0.31
N ARG A 3 -10.40 -8.32 0.51
CA ARG A 3 -11.09 -9.61 0.33
C ARG A 3 -11.17 -10.08 -1.12
N ALA A 4 -11.30 -9.15 -2.07
CA ALA A 4 -11.33 -9.46 -3.50
C ALA A 4 -9.92 -9.79 -4.02
N LEU A 5 -8.92 -9.02 -3.58
CA LEU A 5 -7.51 -9.26 -3.91
C LEU A 5 -7.04 -10.62 -3.36
N TRP A 6 -7.40 -10.93 -2.12
CA TRP A 6 -7.14 -12.23 -1.48
C TRP A 6 -7.71 -13.38 -2.31
N ASN A 7 -9.02 -13.37 -2.59
CA ASN A 7 -9.68 -14.42 -3.40
C ASN A 7 -9.06 -14.60 -4.79
N PHE A 8 -8.53 -13.53 -5.39
CA PHE A 8 -7.86 -13.60 -6.68
C PHE A 8 -6.49 -14.27 -6.57
N ILE A 9 -5.72 -13.94 -5.54
CA ILE A 9 -4.38 -14.49 -5.29
C ILE A 9 -4.46 -15.97 -4.89
N THR A 10 -5.35 -16.35 -3.98
CA THR A 10 -5.52 -17.75 -3.56
C THR A 10 -6.04 -18.66 -4.68
N ARG A 11 -6.67 -18.07 -5.71
CA ARG A 11 -7.14 -18.81 -6.89
C ARG A 11 -6.02 -19.19 -7.87
N TYR A 12 -4.90 -18.45 -7.83
CA TYR A 12 -3.74 -18.68 -8.72
C TYR A 12 -2.50 -19.19 -7.97
N THR A 13 -2.45 -19.06 -6.65
CA THR A 13 -1.27 -19.35 -5.82
C THR A 13 -1.67 -20.12 -4.57
N ASP A 14 -0.87 -21.15 -4.22
CA ASP A 14 -1.04 -21.93 -2.99
C ASP A 14 -1.04 -21.05 -1.72
N ASN A 15 -1.80 -21.42 -0.68
CA ASN A 15 -1.99 -20.62 0.52
C ASN A 15 -0.67 -20.16 1.17
N SER A 16 0.39 -20.98 1.11
CA SER A 16 1.71 -20.61 1.64
C SER A 16 2.39 -19.46 0.88
N HIS A 17 2.18 -19.37 -0.43
CA HIS A 17 2.74 -18.32 -1.28
C HIS A 17 1.79 -17.14 -1.46
N ALA A 18 0.49 -17.31 -1.20
CA ALA A 18 -0.48 -16.23 -1.27
C ALA A 18 -0.16 -15.10 -0.27
N VAL A 19 0.30 -15.46 0.93
CA VAL A 19 0.70 -14.50 1.98
C VAL A 19 1.89 -13.64 1.56
N SER A 20 2.92 -14.27 1.00
CA SER A 20 4.15 -13.57 0.60
C SER A 20 3.95 -12.63 -0.59
N VAL A 21 2.95 -12.90 -1.43
CA VAL A 21 2.57 -12.04 -2.56
C VAL A 21 1.55 -10.97 -2.16
N PHE A 22 0.64 -11.28 -1.24
CA PHE A 22 -0.40 -10.35 -0.78
C PHE A 22 0.17 -9.14 -0.02
N LEU A 23 1.14 -9.38 0.87
CA LEU A 23 1.73 -8.33 1.71
C LEU A 23 2.45 -7.22 0.91
N PRO A 24 3.36 -7.52 -0.04
CA PRO A 24 4.00 -6.49 -0.86
C PRO A 24 3.00 -5.79 -1.80
N LEU A 25 2.00 -6.50 -2.35
CA LEU A 25 0.93 -5.88 -3.14
C LEU A 25 0.14 -4.86 -2.33
N MET A 26 -0.13 -5.15 -1.06
CA MET A 26 -0.77 -4.25 -0.13
C MET A 26 0.06 -3.00 0.15
N ILE A 27 1.37 -3.17 0.39
CA ILE A 27 2.31 -2.07 0.60
C ILE A 27 2.38 -1.19 -0.65
N VAL A 28 2.52 -1.78 -1.85
CA VAL A 28 2.56 -1.04 -3.12
C VAL A 28 1.24 -0.30 -3.37
N GLY A 29 0.10 -0.92 -3.07
CA GLY A 29 -1.20 -0.26 -3.19
C GLY A 29 -1.32 0.98 -2.30
N TRP A 30 -0.90 0.87 -1.03
CA TRP A 30 -0.94 1.98 -0.08
C TRP A 30 0.10 3.06 -0.34
N THR A 31 1.31 2.71 -0.81
CA THR A 31 2.33 3.70 -1.18
C THR A 31 1.91 4.47 -2.42
N VAL A 32 1.37 3.82 -3.46
CA VAL A 32 0.84 4.50 -4.65
C VAL A 32 -0.31 5.44 -4.27
N ALA A 33 -1.23 5.00 -3.41
CA ALA A 33 -2.32 5.85 -2.92
C ALA A 33 -1.80 7.07 -2.13
N GLY A 34 -0.80 6.87 -1.26
CA GLY A 34 -0.16 7.96 -0.49
C GLY A 34 0.56 8.98 -1.38
N ILE A 35 1.28 8.50 -2.41
CA ILE A 35 1.97 9.36 -3.38
C ILE A 35 0.95 10.14 -4.22
N LEU A 36 -0.12 9.50 -4.70
CA LEU A 36 -1.20 10.16 -5.44
C LEU A 36 -1.91 11.24 -4.61
N ALA A 37 -2.23 10.93 -3.36
CA ALA A 37 -2.86 11.89 -2.45
C ALA A 37 -1.94 13.08 -2.17
N GLY A 38 -0.64 12.82 -1.96
CA GLY A 38 0.36 13.88 -1.81
C GLY A 38 0.46 14.77 -3.07
N LEU A 39 0.56 14.16 -4.25
CA LEU A 39 0.61 14.88 -5.52
C LEU A 39 -0.62 15.76 -5.75
N ALA A 40 -1.81 15.26 -5.41
CA ALA A 40 -3.04 16.03 -5.48
C ALA A 40 -3.00 17.26 -4.56
N VAL A 41 -2.53 17.12 -3.32
CA VAL A 41 -2.40 18.25 -2.38
C VAL A 41 -1.34 19.26 -2.84
N CYS A 42 -0.21 18.81 -3.39
CA CYS A 42 0.80 19.67 -3.97
C CYS A 42 0.27 20.46 -5.17
N ALA A 43 -0.52 19.82 -6.04
CA ALA A 43 -1.15 20.46 -7.19
C ALA A 43 -2.15 21.55 -6.79
N ILE A 44 -2.87 21.37 -5.67
CA ILE A 44 -3.83 22.36 -5.15
C ILE A 44 -3.10 23.55 -4.48
N THR A 45 -2.02 23.27 -3.76
CA THR A 45 -1.28 24.27 -2.97
C THR A 45 -0.31 25.11 -3.82
N GLY A 46 0.01 24.67 -5.04
CA GLY A 46 0.93 25.38 -5.94
C GLY A 46 2.38 25.44 -5.44
N ALA A 47 2.75 24.52 -4.53
CA ALA A 47 4.10 24.44 -3.97
C ALA A 47 5.09 23.84 -4.98
N ASP A 48 6.36 24.25 -4.91
CA ASP A 48 7.44 23.74 -5.76
C ASP A 48 7.56 22.21 -5.65
N ILE A 49 7.03 21.56 -6.68
CA ILE A 49 6.77 20.12 -6.71
C ILE A 49 8.09 19.35 -6.56
N MET A 50 9.19 19.84 -7.14
CA MET A 50 10.50 19.17 -7.14
C MET A 50 11.14 19.03 -5.76
N GLN A 51 11.07 20.05 -4.91
CA GLN A 51 11.71 20.03 -3.60
C GLN A 51 10.85 19.32 -2.55
N SER A 52 9.53 19.44 -2.69
CA SER A 52 8.56 18.76 -1.82
C SER A 52 8.28 17.31 -2.24
N LEU A 53 8.63 16.88 -3.46
CA LEU A 53 8.39 15.50 -3.90
C LEU A 53 9.20 14.50 -3.08
N ALA A 54 10.47 14.80 -2.79
CA ALA A 54 11.36 13.88 -2.06
C ALA A 54 10.87 13.67 -0.62
N ASN A 55 10.81 14.75 0.17
CA ASN A 55 9.63 15.13 0.94
C ASN A 55 8.52 14.08 1.17
N LEU A 56 7.60 14.15 0.22
CA LEU A 56 6.30 13.51 0.17
C LEU A 56 6.37 12.04 -0.21
N VAL A 57 7.31 11.66 -1.07
CA VAL A 57 7.60 10.26 -1.43
C VAL A 57 8.25 9.55 -0.25
N CYS A 58 9.11 10.22 0.49
CA CYS A 58 9.70 9.70 1.72
C CYS A 58 8.61 9.50 2.78
N ALA A 59 7.86 10.55 3.12
CA ALA A 59 6.77 10.47 4.09
C ALA A 59 5.66 9.49 3.67
N GLY A 60 5.25 9.54 2.40
CA GLY A 60 4.24 8.64 1.81
C GLY A 60 4.72 7.21 1.68
N GLY A 61 6.02 7.00 1.43
CA GLY A 61 6.68 5.71 1.43
C GLY A 61 6.68 5.08 2.81
N TYR A 62 7.09 5.84 3.84
CA TYR A 62 7.05 5.38 5.24
C TYR A 62 5.62 5.13 5.73
N ALA A 63 4.68 6.04 5.43
CA ALA A 63 3.28 5.88 5.78
C ALA A 63 2.65 4.67 5.06
N GLY A 64 2.95 4.48 3.78
CA GLY A 64 2.46 3.35 2.98
C GLY A 64 3.06 2.02 3.39
N LEU A 65 4.34 1.98 3.79
CA LEU A 65 4.97 0.81 4.39
C LEU A 65 4.31 0.44 5.71
N ILE A 66 4.13 1.40 6.62
CA ILE A 66 3.55 1.14 7.94
C ILE A 66 2.08 0.72 7.81
N LEU A 67 1.26 1.47 7.05
CA LEU A 67 -0.16 1.17 6.88
C LEU A 67 -0.39 -0.10 6.05
N GLY A 68 0.42 -0.31 5.01
CA GLY A 68 0.35 -1.51 4.17
C GLY A 68 0.75 -2.77 4.91
N LEU A 69 1.83 -2.72 5.71
CA LEU A 69 2.30 -3.85 6.51
C LEU A 69 1.34 -4.15 7.67
N PHE A 70 0.94 -3.12 8.43
CA PHE A 70 0.06 -3.29 9.58
C PHE A 70 -1.35 -3.72 9.16
N GLY A 71 -1.91 -3.10 8.11
CA GLY A 71 -3.20 -3.47 7.55
C GLY A 71 -3.20 -4.85 6.90
N GLY A 72 -2.10 -5.23 6.23
CA GLY A 72 -1.94 -6.56 5.64
C GLY A 72 -1.84 -7.66 6.70
N CYS A 73 -1.01 -7.49 7.71
CA CYS A 73 -0.85 -8.44 8.82
C CYS A 73 -2.14 -8.60 9.63
N LEU A 74 -2.86 -7.52 9.96
CA LEU A 74 -4.14 -7.61 10.66
C LEU A 74 -5.21 -8.34 9.84
N PHE A 75 -5.22 -8.15 8.53
CA PHE A 75 -6.17 -8.82 7.64
C PHE A 75 -5.90 -10.33 7.57
N LEU A 76 -4.63 -10.72 7.47
CA LEU A 76 -4.18 -12.11 7.52
C LEU A 76 -4.52 -12.77 8.87
N PHE A 77 -4.26 -12.08 9.98
CA PHE A 77 -4.62 -12.53 11.33
C PHE A 77 -6.13 -12.75 11.51
N ARG A 78 -6.96 -11.96 10.82
CA ARG A 78 -8.43 -12.06 10.86
C ARG A 78 -8.99 -13.18 9.99
N ILE A 79 -8.19 -13.72 9.07
CA ILE A 79 -8.61 -14.74 8.12
C ILE A 79 -8.31 -16.16 8.62
N ASP A 80 -7.46 -16.31 9.65
CA ASP A 80 -7.09 -17.59 10.25
C ASP A 80 -6.84 -18.67 9.16
N VAL A 81 -5.73 -18.50 8.44
CA VAL A 81 -5.05 -19.64 7.79
C VAL A 81 -4.37 -20.45 8.88
#